data_AF-A0A0P4W0F5-F1
#
_entry.id   AF-A0A0P4W0F5-F1
#
_cell.length_a   1.000
_cell.length_b   1.000
_cell.length_c   1.000
_cell.angle_alpha   90.00
_cell.angle_beta   90.00
_cell.angle_gamma   90.00
#
_symmetry.space_group_name_H-M   'P 1'
#
loop_
_entity.id
_entity.type
_entity.pdbx_description
1 polymer ?
#
loop_
_entity_poly.entity_id
_entity_poly.type
_entity_poly.pdbx_seq_one_letter_code
_entity_poly.pdbx_strand_id
1 'polypeptide(L)'
;MPIIMVGPGTGVAPFRGFWHHRHHAILHKKIPEKVSQMTLFFGCRTREMDLYSEEKEMMKACGVLTHTHLALSREPTLPKTYVQDLLVEVGAEVYRRVVLEKGHFYVCGDCTMAECVYQKLKAIVQEHGRFSDQEVENFMLQMRDENRYHEDIFGITLRTEEIHRQKRESARVRMSSVAQQGPPTPTQAPASAPSLPTPPPRPNTQPTLPTQPTSQEDHAASLPNE
;
A
#
# COMPACT_ATOMS: atom_id res chain seq x y z
N MET A 1 1.80 -19.74 1.67
CA MET A 1 2.44 -18.67 2.48
C MET A 1 1.35 -17.90 3.23
N PRO A 2 1.57 -17.46 4.49
CA PRO A 2 0.56 -16.72 5.24
C PRO A 2 0.20 -15.40 4.55
N ILE A 3 -1.06 -14.99 4.69
CA ILE A 3 -1.55 -13.72 4.16
C ILE A 3 -2.22 -12.95 5.31
N ILE A 4 -1.83 -11.70 5.47
CA ILE A 4 -2.50 -10.73 6.34
C ILE A 4 -3.15 -9.66 5.46
N MET A 5 -4.43 -9.40 5.68
CA MET A 5 -5.21 -8.41 4.95
C MET A 5 -5.76 -7.39 5.93
N VAL A 6 -5.57 -6.11 5.65
CA VAL A 6 -6.03 -4.99 6.48
C VAL A 6 -6.88 -4.08 5.60
N GLY A 7 -8.17 -4.02 5.89
CA GLY A 7 -9.12 -3.29 5.04
C GLY A 7 -10.37 -2.87 5.79
N PRO A 8 -10.40 -1.70 6.45
CA PRO A 8 -11.60 -1.19 7.07
C PRO A 8 -12.60 -0.66 6.02
N GLY A 9 -13.89 -0.79 6.33
CA GLY A 9 -14.98 -0.31 5.48
C GLY A 9 -14.94 -0.90 4.07
N THR A 10 -15.01 -0.05 3.06
CA THR A 10 -14.96 -0.46 1.65
C THR A 10 -13.60 -1.04 1.24
N GLY A 11 -12.54 -0.85 2.04
CA GLY A 11 -11.23 -1.47 1.83
C GLY A 11 -11.25 -3.00 1.91
N VAL A 12 -12.35 -3.62 2.34
CA VAL A 12 -12.52 -5.08 2.30
C VAL A 12 -12.80 -5.64 0.90
N ALA A 13 -13.17 -4.77 -0.06
CA ALA A 13 -13.61 -5.18 -1.40
C ALA A 13 -12.64 -6.14 -2.13
N PRO A 14 -11.33 -5.87 -2.26
CA PRO A 14 -10.42 -6.81 -2.94
C PRO A 14 -10.28 -8.13 -2.18
N PHE A 15 -10.33 -8.09 -0.84
CA PHE A 15 -10.19 -9.28 0.00
C PHE A 15 -11.36 -10.25 -0.14
N ARG A 16 -12.55 -9.73 -0.49
CA ARG A 16 -13.69 -10.59 -0.84
C ARG A 16 -13.38 -11.51 -2.01
N GLY A 17 -12.75 -10.99 -3.05
CA GLY A 17 -12.25 -11.79 -4.16
C GLY A 17 -11.21 -12.82 -3.73
N PHE A 18 -10.32 -12.46 -2.80
CA PHE A 18 -9.26 -13.36 -2.32
C PHE A 18 -9.84 -14.60 -1.62
N TRP A 19 -10.78 -14.41 -0.69
CA TRP A 19 -11.35 -15.54 0.03
C TRP A 19 -12.29 -16.37 -0.86
N HIS A 20 -13.02 -15.77 -1.80
CA HIS A 20 -13.80 -16.54 -2.78
C HIS A 20 -12.90 -17.37 -3.70
N HIS A 21 -11.81 -16.78 -4.20
CA HIS A 21 -10.85 -17.49 -5.04
C HIS A 21 -10.22 -18.66 -4.29
N ARG A 22 -9.80 -18.45 -3.04
CA ARG A 22 -9.25 -19.51 -2.20
C ARG A 22 -10.29 -20.58 -1.89
N HIS A 23 -11.52 -20.21 -1.53
CA HIS A 23 -12.60 -21.15 -1.29
C HIS A 23 -12.84 -22.05 -2.51
N HIS A 24 -12.93 -21.46 -3.69
CA HIS A 24 -13.06 -22.20 -4.95
C HIS A 24 -11.85 -23.13 -5.18
N ALA A 25 -10.62 -22.67 -4.95
CA ALA A 25 -9.43 -23.51 -5.09
C ALA A 25 -9.43 -24.72 -4.13
N ILE A 26 -9.93 -24.56 -2.90
CA ILE A 26 -10.09 -25.66 -1.94
C ILE A 26 -11.14 -26.66 -2.43
N LEU A 27 -12.34 -26.19 -2.81
CA LEU A 27 -13.43 -27.06 -3.28
C LEU A 27 -13.02 -27.91 -4.49
N HIS A 28 -12.23 -27.33 -5.40
CA HIS A 28 -11.75 -28.01 -6.60
C HIS A 28 -10.41 -28.75 -6.39
N LYS A 29 -9.95 -28.91 -5.14
CA LYS A 29 -8.70 -29.60 -4.78
C LYS A 29 -7.48 -29.08 -5.55
N LYS A 30 -7.50 -27.80 -5.96
CA LYS A 30 -6.39 -27.14 -6.66
C LYS A 30 -5.26 -26.74 -5.70
N ILE A 31 -5.56 -26.69 -4.40
CA ILE A 31 -4.58 -26.44 -3.35
C ILE A 31 -4.72 -27.50 -2.25
N PRO A 32 -3.65 -27.81 -1.50
CA PRO A 32 -3.70 -28.77 -0.40
C PRO A 32 -4.73 -28.38 0.65
N GLU A 33 -5.32 -29.37 1.30
CA GLU A 33 -6.34 -29.20 2.36
C GLU A 33 -5.81 -28.36 3.53
N LYS A 34 -4.51 -28.46 3.82
CA LYS A 34 -3.81 -27.60 4.79
C LYS A 34 -3.31 -26.32 4.12
N VAL A 35 -4.22 -25.40 3.86
CA VAL A 35 -3.91 -24.10 3.25
C VAL A 35 -3.19 -23.19 4.25
N SER A 36 -2.22 -22.41 3.76
CA SER A 36 -1.54 -21.40 4.58
C SER A 36 -2.49 -20.33 5.11
N GLN A 37 -2.26 -19.87 6.33
CA GLN A 37 -3.23 -19.07 7.08
C GLN A 37 -3.58 -17.74 6.39
N MET A 38 -4.85 -17.35 6.45
CA MET A 38 -5.35 -16.04 6.00
C MET A 38 -5.96 -15.32 7.20
N THR A 39 -5.41 -14.16 7.55
CA THR A 39 -5.95 -13.31 8.62
C THR A 39 -6.50 -12.02 8.04
N LEU A 40 -7.72 -11.66 8.44
CA LEU A 40 -8.37 -10.41 8.07
C LEU A 40 -8.48 -9.48 9.27
N PHE A 41 -7.97 -8.26 9.13
CA PHE A 41 -8.24 -7.14 10.03
C PHE A 41 -9.25 -6.21 9.34
N PHE A 42 -10.48 -6.25 9.82
CA PHE A 42 -11.58 -5.45 9.33
C PHE A 42 -11.97 -4.40 10.38
N GLY A 43 -12.43 -3.23 9.93
CA GLY A 43 -12.87 -2.17 10.83
C GLY A 43 -14.08 -1.44 10.30
N CYS A 44 -15.01 -1.11 11.19
CA CYS A 44 -16.20 -0.34 10.87
C CYS A 44 -16.61 0.58 12.04
N ARG A 45 -17.76 1.25 11.90
CA ARG A 45 -18.25 2.18 12.94
C ARG A 45 -18.91 1.42 14.08
N THR A 46 -19.93 0.63 13.76
CA THR A 46 -20.72 -0.20 14.67
C THR A 46 -20.82 -1.60 14.12
N ARG A 47 -21.19 -2.58 14.95
CA ARG A 47 -21.31 -3.98 14.51
C ARG A 47 -22.32 -4.20 13.39
N GLU A 48 -23.36 -3.38 13.32
CA GLU A 48 -24.36 -3.40 12.25
C GLU A 48 -23.78 -3.02 10.87
N MET A 49 -22.68 -2.26 10.85
CA MET A 49 -21.97 -1.88 9.63
C MET A 49 -20.85 -2.86 9.26
N ASP A 50 -20.88 -4.07 9.83
CA ASP A 50 -19.92 -5.12 9.52
C ASP A 50 -20.20 -5.74 8.14
N LEU A 51 -19.61 -5.14 7.10
CA LEU A 51 -19.80 -5.56 5.71
C LEU A 51 -19.40 -7.03 5.50
N TYR A 52 -20.28 -7.84 4.91
CA TYR A 52 -20.03 -9.26 4.64
C TYR A 52 -19.79 -10.11 5.91
N SER A 53 -20.39 -9.74 7.04
CA SER A 53 -20.26 -10.47 8.32
C SER A 53 -20.56 -11.97 8.19
N GLU A 54 -21.70 -12.32 7.60
CA GLU A 54 -22.12 -13.71 7.39
C GLU A 54 -21.15 -14.47 6.47
N GLU A 55 -20.73 -13.87 5.35
CA GLU A 55 -19.75 -14.47 4.44
C GLU A 55 -18.41 -14.71 5.15
N LYS A 56 -17.95 -13.77 5.97
CA LYS A 56 -16.70 -13.92 6.74
C LYS A 56 -16.78 -15.07 7.73
N GLU A 57 -17.89 -15.22 8.44
CA GLU A 57 -18.09 -16.34 9.37
C GLU A 57 -18.19 -17.68 8.62
N MET A 58 -18.88 -17.73 7.47
CA MET A 58 -18.88 -18.91 6.61
C MET A 58 -17.47 -19.27 6.13
N MET A 59 -16.67 -18.29 5.69
CA MET A 59 -15.30 -18.52 5.24
C MET A 59 -14.38 -19.01 6.37
N LYS A 60 -14.64 -18.59 7.62
CA LYS A 60 -13.94 -19.14 8.80
C LYS A 60 -14.33 -20.59 9.06
N ALA A 61 -15.64 -20.90 9.00
CA ALA A 61 -16.13 -22.26 9.17
C ALA A 61 -15.58 -23.22 8.10
N CYS A 62 -15.42 -22.75 6.87
CA CYS A 62 -14.80 -23.51 5.77
C CYS A 62 -13.26 -23.55 5.81
N GLY A 63 -12.61 -22.96 6.81
CA GLY A 63 -11.15 -22.94 6.94
C GLY A 63 -10.41 -22.05 5.92
N VAL A 64 -11.13 -21.20 5.17
CA VAL A 64 -10.55 -20.27 4.19
C VAL A 64 -9.88 -19.10 4.91
N LEU A 65 -10.62 -18.47 5.84
CA LEU A 65 -10.12 -17.45 6.76
C LEU A 65 -9.76 -18.13 8.07
N THR A 66 -8.52 -18.00 8.51
CA THR A 66 -8.07 -18.59 9.77
C THR A 66 -8.47 -17.71 10.95
N HIS A 67 -8.29 -16.40 10.82
CA HIS A 67 -8.63 -15.43 11.86
C HIS A 67 -9.26 -14.19 11.25
N THR A 68 -10.24 -13.62 11.96
CA THR A 68 -10.87 -12.35 11.59
C THR A 68 -10.93 -11.47 12.83
N HIS A 69 -10.35 -10.28 12.73
CA HIS A 69 -10.32 -9.26 13.77
C HIS A 69 -11.25 -8.12 13.34
N LEU A 70 -12.12 -7.68 14.24
CA LEU A 70 -13.11 -6.63 14.00
C LEU A 70 -12.83 -5.43 14.91
N ALA A 71 -12.46 -4.30 14.32
CA ALA A 71 -12.28 -3.02 15.00
C ALA A 71 -13.56 -2.18 14.92
N LEU A 72 -14.09 -1.76 16.07
CA LEU A 72 -15.29 -0.95 16.16
C LEU A 72 -14.94 0.45 16.68
N SER A 73 -15.20 1.48 15.86
CA SER A 73 -14.75 2.84 16.17
C SER A 73 -15.81 3.74 16.81
N ARG A 74 -17.07 3.32 16.85
CA ARG A 74 -18.22 4.10 17.36
C ARG A 74 -19.27 3.23 18.07
N GLU A 75 -18.91 2.03 18.49
CA GLU A 75 -19.81 1.17 19.26
C GLU A 75 -19.96 1.75 20.68
N PRO A 76 -21.17 2.11 21.16
CA PRO A 76 -21.34 2.81 22.43
C PRO A 76 -20.83 2.03 23.65
N THR A 77 -20.84 0.70 23.57
CA THR A 77 -20.45 -0.20 24.67
C THR A 77 -18.96 -0.54 24.68
N LEU A 78 -18.20 -0.14 23.66
CA LEU A 78 -16.80 -0.51 23.49
C LEU A 78 -15.91 0.73 23.36
N PRO A 79 -14.64 0.64 23.78
CA PRO A 79 -13.68 1.67 23.45
C PRO A 79 -13.53 1.81 21.93
N LYS A 80 -13.21 3.03 21.51
CA LYS A 80 -12.95 3.34 20.09
C LYS A 80 -11.68 2.63 19.64
N THR A 81 -11.84 1.65 18.75
CA THR A 81 -10.74 0.82 18.26
C THR A 81 -10.59 0.93 16.74
N TYR A 82 -9.36 0.99 16.26
CA TYR A 82 -9.00 0.91 14.85
C TYR A 82 -8.24 -0.36 14.50
N VAL A 83 -8.14 -0.65 13.20
CA VAL A 83 -7.44 -1.85 12.70
C VAL A 83 -5.96 -1.86 13.10
N GLN A 84 -5.31 -0.69 13.15
CA GLN A 84 -3.92 -0.58 13.58
C GLN A 84 -3.72 -0.81 15.09
N ASP A 85 -4.76 -0.61 15.90
CA ASP A 85 -4.70 -0.92 17.33
C ASP A 85 -4.75 -2.44 17.52
N LEU A 86 -5.65 -3.11 16.79
CA LEU A 86 -5.72 -4.58 16.78
C LEU A 86 -4.44 -5.22 16.24
N LEU A 87 -3.80 -4.63 15.23
CA LEU A 87 -2.51 -5.11 14.72
C LEU A 87 -1.44 -5.14 15.80
N VAL A 88 -1.36 -4.09 16.62
CA VAL A 88 -0.40 -4.00 17.72
C VAL A 88 -0.73 -5.01 18.82
N GLU A 89 -2.02 -5.18 19.15
CA GLU A 89 -2.48 -6.15 20.15
C GLU A 89 -2.05 -7.59 19.81
N VAL A 90 -2.11 -7.97 18.53
CA VAL A 90 -1.61 -9.28 18.05
C VAL A 90 -0.24 -9.18 17.37
N GLY A 91 0.58 -8.20 17.75
CA GLY A 91 1.86 -7.86 17.11
C GLY A 91 2.82 -9.03 16.99
N ALA A 92 2.92 -9.89 18.01
CA ALA A 92 3.79 -11.06 18.00
C ALA A 92 3.43 -12.05 16.87
N GLU A 93 2.12 -12.24 16.63
CA GLU A 93 1.62 -13.13 15.59
C GLU A 93 1.79 -12.50 14.19
N VAL A 94 1.59 -11.18 14.08
CA VAL A 94 1.87 -10.43 12.85
C VAL A 94 3.36 -10.55 12.50
N TYR A 95 4.25 -10.30 13.44
CA TYR A 95 5.70 -10.44 13.27
C TYR A 95 6.07 -11.85 12.79
N ARG A 96 5.59 -12.88 13.49
CA ARG A 96 5.85 -14.29 13.14
C ARG A 96 5.46 -14.59 11.68
N ARG A 97 4.25 -14.20 11.28
CA ARG A 97 3.74 -14.48 9.93
C ARG A 97 4.46 -13.69 8.85
N VAL A 98 4.74 -12.42 9.09
CA VAL A 98 5.27 -11.50 8.08
C VAL A 98 6.78 -11.63 7.92
N VAL A 99 7.50 -11.79 9.04
CA VAL A 99 8.96 -11.81 9.09
C VAL A 99 9.48 -13.25 9.03
N LEU A 100 9.05 -14.11 9.95
CA LEU A 100 9.61 -15.46 10.07
C LEU A 100 9.08 -16.41 9.00
N GLU A 101 7.78 -16.34 8.68
CA GLU A 101 7.15 -17.19 7.67
C GLU A 101 7.13 -16.57 6.27
N LYS A 102 7.76 -15.39 6.09
CA LYS A 102 7.80 -14.61 4.85
C LYS A 102 6.41 -14.39 4.22
N GLY A 103 5.39 -14.18 5.06
CA GLY A 103 4.02 -13.90 4.63
C GLY A 103 3.87 -12.65 3.79
N HIS A 104 2.71 -12.54 3.14
CA HIS A 104 2.29 -11.34 2.42
C HIS A 104 1.39 -10.48 3.31
N PHE A 105 1.56 -9.17 3.20
CA PHE A 105 0.80 -8.16 3.91
C PHE A 105 0.11 -7.24 2.91
N TYR A 106 -1.22 -7.18 2.98
CA TYR A 106 -2.06 -6.37 2.09
C TYR A 106 -2.79 -5.31 2.89
N VAL A 107 -2.76 -4.07 2.41
CA VAL A 107 -3.49 -2.93 2.97
C VAL A 107 -4.37 -2.33 1.89
N CYS A 108 -5.65 -2.13 2.17
CA CYS A 108 -6.57 -1.50 1.23
C CYS A 108 -7.48 -0.49 1.93
N GLY A 109 -7.66 0.68 1.32
CA GLY A 109 -8.60 1.71 1.79
C GLY A 109 -8.04 3.13 1.76
N ASP A 110 -8.28 3.88 2.83
CA ASP A 110 -7.89 5.29 2.95
C ASP A 110 -6.37 5.49 3.09
N CYS A 111 -5.83 6.55 2.50
CA CYS A 111 -4.40 6.85 2.55
C CYS A 111 -3.86 7.09 3.97
N THR A 112 -4.65 7.74 4.82
CA THR A 112 -4.25 8.05 6.21
C THR A 112 -4.26 6.78 7.06
N MET A 113 -5.24 5.90 6.80
CA MET A 113 -5.32 4.59 7.43
C MET A 113 -4.11 3.73 7.04
N ALA A 114 -3.76 3.69 5.75
CA ALA A 114 -2.61 2.93 5.28
C ALA A 114 -1.29 3.43 5.86
N GLU A 115 -1.08 4.75 5.93
CA GLU A 115 0.10 5.32 6.58
C GLU A 115 0.17 4.91 8.06
N CYS A 116 -0.95 4.98 8.78
CA CYS A 116 -1.01 4.55 10.19
C CYS A 116 -0.68 3.05 10.35
N VAL A 117 -1.22 2.19 9.47
CA VAL A 117 -0.95 0.75 9.46
C VAL A 117 0.54 0.48 9.17
N TYR A 118 1.12 1.19 8.20
CA TYR A 118 2.54 1.07 7.86
C TYR A 118 3.44 1.41 9.06
N GLN A 119 3.18 2.53 9.76
CA GLN A 119 3.96 2.89 10.95
C GLN A 119 3.79 1.88 12.09
N LYS A 120 2.59 1.33 12.30
CA LYS A 120 2.39 0.29 13.33
C LYS A 120 3.06 -1.02 12.95
N LEU A 121 3.07 -1.40 11.68
CA LEU A 121 3.81 -2.58 11.22
C LEU A 121 5.30 -2.43 11.46
N LYS A 122 5.88 -1.24 11.19
CA LYS A 122 7.28 -0.94 11.52
C LYS A 122 7.57 -1.10 13.01
N ALA A 123 6.71 -0.54 13.87
CA ALA A 123 6.86 -0.68 15.31
C ALA A 123 6.80 -2.15 15.77
N ILE A 124 5.90 -2.95 15.20
CA ILE A 124 5.79 -4.39 15.48
C ILE A 124 7.07 -5.12 15.08
N VAL A 125 7.62 -4.83 13.89
CA VAL A 125 8.88 -5.43 13.42
C VAL A 125 10.05 -5.02 14.33
N GLN A 126 10.08 -3.76 14.73
CA GLN A 126 11.09 -3.23 15.64
C GLN A 126 11.06 -3.93 16.99
N GLU A 127 9.89 -3.98 17.62
CA GLU A 127 9.69 -4.50 18.98
C GLU A 127 9.98 -6.01 19.05
N HIS A 128 9.39 -6.80 18.14
CA HIS A 128 9.51 -8.25 18.18
C HIS A 128 10.78 -8.77 17.50
N GLY A 129 11.31 -8.04 16.52
CA GLY A 129 12.57 -8.38 15.84
C GLY A 129 13.82 -7.83 16.51
N ARG A 130 13.67 -6.90 17.47
CA ARG A 130 14.78 -6.15 18.09
C ARG A 130 15.67 -5.45 17.05
N PHE A 131 15.06 -4.99 15.97
CA PHE A 131 15.76 -4.26 14.90
C PHE A 131 15.97 -2.81 15.33
N SER A 132 17.07 -2.21 14.88
CA SER A 132 17.26 -0.76 14.90
C SER A 132 16.34 -0.07 13.89
N ASP A 133 16.15 1.25 14.02
CA ASP A 133 15.32 2.02 13.10
C ASP A 133 15.73 1.82 11.63
N GLN A 134 17.05 1.83 11.36
CA GLN A 134 17.59 1.64 10.02
C GLN A 134 17.32 0.23 9.46
N GLU A 135 17.43 -0.80 10.31
CA GLU A 135 17.13 -2.18 9.92
C GLU A 135 15.65 -2.38 9.61
N VAL A 136 14.76 -1.73 10.36
CA VAL A 136 13.32 -1.75 10.08
C VAL A 136 13.01 -1.11 8.73
N GLU A 137 13.58 0.06 8.42
CA GLU A 137 13.38 0.71 7.12
C GLU A 137 13.88 -0.17 5.97
N ASN A 138 15.09 -0.73 6.10
CA ASN A 138 15.66 -1.64 5.11
C ASN A 138 14.78 -2.88 4.91
N PHE A 139 14.26 -3.45 6.00
CA PHE A 139 13.36 -4.59 5.94
C PHE A 139 12.05 -4.26 5.22
N MET A 140 11.45 -3.09 5.50
CA MET A 140 10.23 -2.66 4.82
C MET A 140 10.46 -2.41 3.33
N LEU A 141 11.61 -1.84 2.95
CA LEU A 141 12.00 -1.68 1.54
C LEU A 141 12.16 -3.04 0.86
N GLN A 142 12.91 -3.96 1.48
CA GLN A 142 13.07 -5.32 0.99
C GLN A 142 11.72 -6.03 0.81
N MET A 143 10.78 -5.85 1.73
CA MET A 143 9.46 -6.47 1.61
C MET A 143 8.65 -5.95 0.41
N ARG A 144 8.82 -4.68 0.05
CA ARG A 144 8.22 -4.11 -1.17
C ARG A 144 8.91 -4.66 -2.42
N ASP A 145 10.23 -4.71 -2.43
CA ASP A 145 11.01 -5.24 -3.56
C ASP A 145 10.71 -6.72 -3.82
N GLU A 146 10.51 -7.50 -2.75
CA GLU A 146 10.09 -8.91 -2.80
C GLU A 146 8.60 -9.10 -3.15
N ASN A 147 7.85 -8.02 -3.43
CA ASN A 147 6.40 -8.04 -3.66
C ASN A 147 5.63 -8.78 -2.55
N ARG A 148 5.99 -8.55 -1.29
CA ARG A 148 5.30 -9.11 -0.11
C ARG A 148 4.48 -8.07 0.65
N TYR A 149 4.74 -6.78 0.45
CA TYR A 149 3.93 -5.68 1.00
C TYR A 149 3.14 -5.00 -0.12
N HIS A 150 1.81 -4.97 0.01
CA HIS A 150 0.88 -4.53 -1.04
C HIS A 150 -0.04 -3.45 -0.51
N GLU A 151 -0.21 -2.37 -1.27
CA GLU A 151 -1.10 -1.26 -0.93
C GLU A 151 -2.05 -0.97 -2.09
N ASP A 152 -3.35 -0.89 -1.80
CA ASP A 152 -4.40 -0.46 -2.73
C ASP A 152 -5.17 0.71 -2.12
N ILE A 153 -4.77 1.93 -2.49
CA ILE A 153 -5.16 3.17 -1.80
C ILE A 153 -6.13 3.98 -2.64
N PHE A 154 -7.31 4.26 -2.10
CA PHE A 154 -8.39 4.97 -2.79
C PHE A 154 -8.33 6.51 -2.63
N GLY A 155 -7.26 7.04 -2.05
CA GLY A 155 -7.11 8.45 -1.69
C GLY A 155 -7.69 8.79 -0.31
N ILE A 156 -8.11 10.05 -0.11
CA ILE A 156 -8.72 10.53 1.14
C ILE A 156 -10.23 10.23 1.09
N THR A 157 -10.63 9.11 1.67
CA THR A 157 -12.01 8.60 1.69
C THR A 157 -12.61 8.54 3.08
N LEU A 158 -11.78 8.55 4.13
CA LEU A 158 -12.21 8.58 5.53
C LEU A 158 -11.88 9.94 6.15
N ARG A 159 -12.78 10.48 6.98
CA ARG A 159 -12.59 11.76 7.71
C ARG A 159 -12.11 12.92 6.83
N THR A 160 -12.59 12.98 5.58
CA THR A 160 -12.12 13.92 4.56
C THR A 160 -12.12 15.37 5.01
N GLU A 161 -13.19 15.86 5.66
CA GLU A 161 -13.26 17.25 6.14
C GLU A 161 -12.24 17.57 7.23
N GLU A 162 -12.05 16.65 8.18
CA GLU A 162 -11.11 16.82 9.28
C GLU A 162 -9.67 16.82 8.76
N ILE A 163 -9.33 15.88 7.89
CA ILE A 163 -7.99 15.76 7.29
C ILE A 163 -7.69 16.94 6.37
N HIS A 164 -8.64 17.36 5.53
CA HIS A 164 -8.44 18.54 4.68
C HIS A 164 -8.28 19.81 5.50
N ARG A 165 -9.03 19.96 6.60
CA ARG A 165 -8.86 21.09 7.53
C ARG A 165 -7.48 21.07 8.17
N GLN A 166 -7.05 19.94 8.73
CA GLN A 166 -5.74 19.79 9.35
C GLN A 166 -4.60 20.02 8.33
N LYS A 167 -4.67 19.44 7.12
CA LYS A 167 -3.66 19.64 6.07
C LYS A 167 -3.54 21.11 5.66
N ARG A 168 -4.67 21.82 5.49
CA ARG A 168 -4.67 23.27 5.19
C ARG A 168 -4.09 24.09 6.33
N GLU A 169 -4.40 23.73 7.57
CA GLU A 169 -3.88 24.42 8.74
C GLU A 169 -2.37 24.22 8.90
N SER A 170 -1.88 22.99 8.78
CA SER A 170 -0.45 22.68 8.78
C SER A 170 0.30 23.39 7.63
N ALA A 171 -0.30 23.46 6.43
CA ALA A 171 0.27 24.21 5.32
C ALA A 171 0.33 25.71 5.62
N ARG A 172 -0.73 26.28 6.22
CA ARG A 172 -0.75 27.69 6.65
C ARG A 172 0.34 27.99 7.70
N VAL A 173 0.56 27.08 8.65
CA VAL A 173 1.64 27.21 9.66
C VAL A 173 3.03 27.12 9.01
N ARG A 174 3.23 26.22 8.04
CA ARG A 174 4.49 26.13 7.28
C ARG A 174 4.73 27.39 6.44
N MET A 175 3.72 27.91 5.76
CA MET A 175 3.86 29.13 4.95
C MET A 175 4.11 30.38 5.81
N SER A 176 3.50 30.46 7.01
CA SER A 176 3.74 31.57 7.94
C SER A 176 5.12 31.50 8.60
N SER A 177 5.64 30.31 8.90
CA SER A 177 7.02 30.16 9.40
C SER A 177 8.07 30.47 8.32
N VAL A 178 7.81 30.12 7.05
CA VAL A 178 8.66 30.52 5.92
C VAL A 178 8.61 32.03 5.68
N ALA A 179 7.47 32.69 5.87
CA ALA A 179 7.35 34.14 5.75
C ALA A 179 8.05 34.92 6.90
N GLN A 180 8.26 34.29 8.06
CA GLN A 180 8.99 34.89 9.19
C GLN A 180 10.52 34.72 9.08
N GLN A 181 11.00 33.75 8.31
CA GLN A 181 12.39 33.71 7.87
C GLN A 181 12.53 34.68 6.70
N GLY A 182 12.94 35.93 6.99
CA GLY A 182 13.25 36.93 5.97
C GLY A 182 14.20 36.38 4.89
N PRO A 183 14.26 37.01 3.71
CA PRO A 183 15.07 36.51 2.59
C PRO A 183 16.51 36.23 3.05
N PRO A 184 17.14 35.13 2.58
CA PRO A 184 18.51 34.82 2.97
C PRO A 184 19.40 36.02 2.62
N THR A 185 20.15 36.51 3.61
CA THR A 185 21.10 37.62 3.44
C THR A 185 22.02 37.28 2.27
N PRO A 186 22.15 38.13 1.24
CA PRO A 186 23.07 37.86 0.15
C PRO A 186 24.50 37.84 0.71
N THR A 187 25.10 36.64 0.75
CA THR A 187 26.53 36.48 0.98
C THR A 187 27.27 37.32 -0.06
N GLN A 188 28.05 38.29 0.39
CA GLN A 188 28.89 39.11 -0.48
C GLN A 188 29.77 38.20 -1.34
N ALA A 189 29.56 38.24 -2.65
CA ALA A 189 30.42 37.58 -3.61
C ALA A 189 31.80 38.29 -3.60
N PRO A 190 32.93 37.56 -3.53
CA PRO A 190 34.24 38.18 -3.68
C PRO A 190 34.37 38.72 -5.11
N ALA A 191 34.87 39.95 -5.21
CA ALA A 191 35.12 40.61 -6.47
C ALA A 191 36.20 39.89 -7.28
N SER A 192 36.04 39.95 -8.61
CA SER A 192 37.02 39.66 -9.69
C SER A 192 37.04 38.23 -10.25
N ALA A 193 36.43 38.05 -11.42
CA ALA A 193 36.85 37.06 -12.42
C ALA A 193 36.56 37.60 -13.85
N PRO A 194 37.42 37.32 -14.85
CA PRO A 194 37.43 37.99 -16.14
C PRO A 194 36.36 37.47 -17.12
N SER A 195 35.93 38.35 -18.01
CA SER A 195 34.89 38.13 -19.02
C SER A 195 35.24 37.05 -20.05
N LEU A 196 34.37 36.04 -20.20
CA LEU A 196 34.41 35.04 -21.29
C LEU A 196 33.77 35.59 -22.59
N PRO A 197 34.25 35.17 -23.78
CA PRO A 197 33.71 35.60 -25.08
C PRO A 197 32.42 34.86 -25.46
N THR A 198 31.56 35.57 -26.21
CA THR A 198 30.24 35.15 -26.69
C THR A 198 30.30 33.98 -27.70
N PRO A 199 29.42 32.97 -27.62
CA PRO A 199 29.37 31.87 -28.59
C PRO A 199 28.67 32.27 -29.92
N PRO A 200 29.07 31.67 -31.06
CA PRO A 200 28.46 31.93 -32.37
C PRO A 200 27.09 31.26 -32.57
N PRO A 201 26.25 31.75 -33.51
CA PRO A 201 24.89 31.27 -33.73
C PRO A 201 24.83 29.88 -34.39
N ARG A 202 23.80 29.08 -34.02
CA ARG A 202 23.56 27.73 -34.53
C ARG A 202 22.94 27.74 -35.94
N PRO A 203 23.29 26.78 -36.82
CA PRO A 203 22.67 26.62 -38.13
C PRO A 203 21.30 25.93 -38.08
N ASN A 204 20.49 26.27 -39.07
CA ASN A 204 19.06 25.99 -39.22
C ASN A 204 18.85 24.62 -39.87
N THR A 205 18.25 23.65 -39.18
CA THR A 205 17.85 22.35 -39.74
C THR A 205 16.33 22.25 -39.84
N GLN A 206 15.82 22.13 -41.07
CA GLN A 206 14.41 21.85 -41.38
C GLN A 206 14.04 20.40 -41.02
N PRO A 207 12.76 20.13 -40.65
CA PRO A 207 12.30 18.81 -40.25
C PRO A 207 11.94 17.91 -41.44
N THR A 208 12.47 16.69 -41.47
CA THR A 208 12.07 15.61 -42.40
C THR A 208 10.94 14.77 -41.82
N LEU A 209 9.92 14.50 -42.64
CA LEU A 209 8.73 13.68 -42.35
C LEU A 209 9.08 12.17 -42.28
N PRO A 210 8.41 11.36 -41.44
CA PRO A 210 8.60 9.91 -41.42
C PRO A 210 7.81 9.18 -42.53
N THR A 211 8.47 8.23 -43.19
CA THR A 211 7.92 7.31 -44.19
C THR A 211 7.20 6.11 -43.55
N GLN A 212 6.07 5.70 -44.14
CA GLN A 212 5.27 4.53 -43.75
C GLN A 212 5.97 3.20 -44.10
N PRO A 213 5.73 2.10 -43.36
CA PRO A 213 6.17 0.76 -43.74
C PRO A 213 5.19 0.10 -44.72
N THR A 214 5.76 -0.46 -45.80
CA THR A 214 5.11 -1.30 -46.81
C THR A 214 4.83 -2.71 -46.29
N SER A 215 3.61 -3.17 -46.56
CA SER A 215 3.16 -4.56 -46.52
C SER A 215 3.87 -5.41 -47.58
N GLN A 216 4.43 -6.56 -47.18
CA GLN A 216 4.73 -7.65 -48.09
C GLN A 216 4.07 -8.94 -47.59
N GLU A 217 3.28 -9.50 -48.50
CA GLU A 217 2.69 -10.82 -48.50
C GLU A 217 3.79 -11.88 -48.54
N ASP A 218 3.62 -12.99 -47.82
CA ASP A 218 4.35 -14.22 -48.12
C ASP A 218 3.40 -15.40 -48.18
N HIS A 219 3.63 -16.18 -49.23
CA HIS A 219 2.75 -17.17 -49.81
C HIS A 219 2.58 -18.44 -48.97
N ALA A 220 1.40 -19.02 -49.11
CA ALA A 220 1.04 -20.38 -48.74
C ALA A 220 1.91 -21.45 -49.42
N ALA A 221 2.28 -22.48 -48.66
CA ALA A 221 2.60 -23.81 -49.19
C ALA A 221 2.08 -24.88 -48.23
N SER A 222 1.32 -25.82 -48.80
CA SER A 222 0.58 -26.90 -48.17
C SER A 222 1.42 -28.17 -47.94
N LEU A 223 1.18 -28.85 -46.79
CA LEU A 223 1.06 -30.32 -46.55
C LEU A 223 2.28 -31.25 -46.75
N PRO A 224 2.26 -32.53 -46.26
CA PRO A 224 1.25 -33.26 -45.47
C PRO A 224 1.77 -34.06 -44.23
N ASN A 225 0.80 -34.60 -43.46
CA ASN A 225 0.75 -35.83 -42.63
C ASN A 225 2.05 -36.57 -42.26
N GLU A 226 2.22 -36.88 -40.97
CA GLU A 226 1.97 -38.20 -40.34
C GLU A 226 1.67 -38.03 -38.83
#